data_AF-A0A842V542-F1
#
_entry.id   AF-A0A842V542-F1
#
_cell.length_a   1.000
_cell.length_b   1.000
_cell.length_c   1.000
_cell.angle_alpha   90.00
_cell.angle_beta   90.00
_cell.angle_gamma   90.00
#
_symmetry.space_group_name_H-M   'P 1'
#
loop_
_entity.id
_entity.type
_entity.pdbx_description
1 polymer ?
#
loop_
_entity_poly.entity_id
_entity_poly.type
_entity_poly.pdbx_seq_one_letter_code
_entity_poly.pdbx_strand_id
1 'polypeptide(L)'
;MKPKITLKEVSNLLISVLILGLLFSFRDLTNIVPNTLIIGLAFIVHELSHKFVAEHYDCKTMYVLWPQGIMISIIIGLLTRGGVIFAAIGFVSIKSFYSTRVGYRFTHLSLEEMGKISASGPASNIILGIISAMLTPVLPIMGFSTALNFVLAIFNLLPIPPLDGSKVFVWSRIGWVSLMATTVTVYALTLFINPLIAGAIGLMVMTSLIFYTFYKGL
;
A
#
# COMPACT_ATOMS: atom_id res chain seq x y z
N MET A 1 -11.87 19.12 5.08
CA MET A 1 -13.12 18.32 5.17
C MET A 1 -12.85 17.16 6.13
N LYS A 2 -13.77 16.73 7.03
CA LYS A 2 -13.48 15.54 7.86
C LYS A 2 -13.51 14.28 6.96
N PRO A 3 -12.47 13.44 6.96
CA PRO A 3 -12.47 12.19 6.19
C PRO A 3 -13.67 11.35 6.64
N LYS A 4 -14.51 10.94 5.69
CA LYS A 4 -15.68 10.10 5.97
C LYS A 4 -15.56 8.79 5.20
N ILE A 5 -15.60 7.69 5.94
CA ILE A 5 -15.69 6.35 5.36
C ILE A 5 -17.17 6.00 5.27
N THR A 6 -17.62 5.64 4.07
CA THR A 6 -19.03 5.26 3.84
C THR A 6 -19.25 3.76 4.09
N LEU A 7 -20.46 3.34 4.45
CA LEU A 7 -20.77 1.91 4.64
C LEU A 7 -20.49 1.07 3.38
N LYS A 8 -20.78 1.63 2.19
CA LYS A 8 -20.47 1.00 0.91
C LYS A 8 -18.97 0.78 0.71
N GLU A 9 -18.17 1.75 1.14
CA GLU A 9 -16.70 1.67 1.07
C GLU A 9 -16.14 0.63 2.05
N VAL A 10 -16.64 0.58 3.29
CA VAL A 10 -16.30 -0.49 4.24
C VAL A 10 -16.64 -1.85 3.64
N SER A 11 -17.83 -2.00 3.06
CA SER A 11 -18.25 -3.25 2.41
C SER A 11 -17.32 -3.65 1.27
N ASN A 12 -16.96 -2.71 0.39
CA ASN A 12 -16.01 -2.96 -0.71
C ASN A 12 -14.62 -3.36 -0.20
N LEU A 13 -14.10 -2.68 0.84
CA LEU A 13 -12.82 -3.03 1.45
C LEU A 13 -12.88 -4.45 2.04
N LEU A 14 -13.94 -4.78 2.78
CA LEU A 14 -14.12 -6.12 3.36
C LEU A 14 -14.21 -7.21 2.28
N ILE A 15 -14.95 -6.97 1.20
CA ILE A 15 -15.00 -7.89 0.05
C ILE A 15 -13.59 -8.10 -0.51
N SER A 16 -12.80 -7.04 -0.59
CA SER A 16 -11.43 -7.12 -1.11
C SER A 16 -10.51 -7.93 -0.21
N VAL A 17 -10.59 -7.71 1.10
CA VAL A 17 -9.84 -8.48 2.10
C VAL A 17 -10.21 -9.96 2.03
N LEU A 18 -11.50 -10.29 1.89
CA LEU A 18 -11.94 -11.68 1.81
C LEU A 18 -11.43 -12.37 0.54
N ILE A 19 -11.50 -11.69 -0.61
CA ILE A 19 -10.99 -12.24 -1.88
C ILE A 19 -9.48 -12.43 -1.81
N LEU A 20 -8.73 -11.42 -1.36
CA LEU A 20 -7.27 -11.53 -1.23
C LEU A 20 -6.87 -12.61 -0.20
N GLY A 21 -7.53 -12.64 0.95
CA GLY A 21 -7.31 -13.64 1.98
C GLY A 21 -7.49 -15.06 1.44
N LEU A 22 -8.57 -15.31 0.67
CA LEU A 22 -8.81 -16.59 0.02
C LEU A 22 -7.72 -16.94 -1.01
N LEU A 23 -7.34 -15.99 -1.88
CA LEU A 23 -6.36 -16.23 -2.94
C LEU A 23 -4.96 -16.53 -2.40
N PHE A 24 -4.51 -15.78 -1.39
CA PHE A 24 -3.20 -15.98 -0.75
C PHE A 24 -3.18 -17.22 0.16
N SER A 25 -4.29 -17.55 0.81
CA SER A 25 -4.38 -18.73 1.68
C SER A 25 -4.62 -20.03 0.90
N PHE A 26 -4.78 -19.97 -0.42
CA PHE A 26 -4.99 -21.16 -1.25
C PHE A 26 -3.84 -22.17 -1.14
N ARG A 27 -2.62 -21.71 -0.83
CA ARG A 27 -1.43 -22.57 -0.63
C ARG A 27 -1.34 -23.19 0.76
N ASP A 28 -1.87 -22.51 1.76
CA ASP A 28 -1.84 -22.95 3.14
C ASP A 28 -3.16 -22.60 3.83
N LEU A 29 -4.10 -23.55 3.75
CA LEU A 29 -5.44 -23.42 4.31
C LEU A 29 -5.42 -23.45 5.85
N THR A 30 -4.34 -23.92 6.48
CA THR A 30 -4.27 -24.06 7.94
C THR A 30 -4.21 -22.70 8.65
N ASN A 31 -3.62 -21.71 8.00
CA ASN A 31 -3.42 -20.35 8.51
C ASN A 31 -4.35 -19.32 7.85
N ILE A 32 -5.49 -19.74 7.30
CA ILE A 32 -6.37 -18.85 6.51
C ILE A 32 -6.83 -17.61 7.29
N VAL A 33 -7.20 -17.77 8.57
CA VAL A 33 -7.69 -16.66 9.40
C VAL A 33 -6.58 -15.65 9.68
N PRO A 34 -5.43 -16.02 10.29
CA PRO A 34 -4.37 -15.05 10.58
C PRO A 34 -3.80 -14.44 9.29
N ASN A 35 -3.65 -15.22 8.22
CA ASN A 35 -3.15 -14.70 6.94
C ASN A 35 -4.10 -13.66 6.34
N THR A 36 -5.41 -13.95 6.33
CA THR A 36 -6.42 -13.00 5.83
C THR A 36 -6.42 -11.70 6.63
N LEU A 37 -6.25 -11.76 7.95
CA LEU A 37 -6.14 -10.58 8.80
C LEU A 37 -4.88 -9.76 8.48
N ILE A 38 -3.73 -10.42 8.30
CA ILE A 38 -2.46 -9.76 7.96
C ILE A 38 -2.55 -9.10 6.58
N ILE A 39 -3.03 -9.82 5.58
CA ILE A 39 -3.23 -9.31 4.21
C ILE A 39 -4.21 -8.15 4.23
N GLY A 40 -5.32 -8.30 4.95
CA GLY A 40 -6.34 -7.28 5.05
C GLY A 40 -5.83 -6.02 5.70
N LEU A 41 -5.04 -6.13 6.77
CA LEU A 41 -4.42 -4.98 7.43
C LEU A 41 -3.45 -4.26 6.48
N ALA A 42 -2.55 -4.98 5.82
CA ALA A 42 -1.60 -4.40 4.87
C ALA A 42 -2.33 -3.67 3.73
N PHE A 43 -3.31 -4.33 3.12
CA PHE A 43 -4.10 -3.76 2.02
C PHE A 43 -4.94 -2.55 2.46
N ILE A 44 -5.67 -2.64 3.58
CA ILE A 44 -6.52 -1.54 4.06
C ILE A 44 -5.67 -0.32 4.38
N VAL A 45 -4.54 -0.50 5.09
CA VAL A 45 -3.67 0.62 5.44
C VAL A 45 -3.11 1.27 4.17
N HIS A 46 -2.68 0.49 3.19
CA HIS A 46 -2.23 0.98 1.88
C HIS A 46 -3.27 1.86 1.18
N GLU A 47 -4.49 1.36 1.00
CA GLU A 47 -5.57 2.10 0.33
C GLU A 47 -6.02 3.32 1.13
N LEU A 48 -6.11 3.20 2.47
CA LEU A 48 -6.45 4.32 3.33
C LEU A 48 -5.37 5.41 3.33
N SER A 49 -4.10 5.05 3.18
CA SER A 49 -3.02 6.02 3.03
C SER A 49 -3.21 6.88 1.78
N HIS A 50 -3.48 6.28 0.61
CA HIS A 50 -3.84 7.06 -0.59
C HIS A 50 -5.02 7.98 -0.35
N LYS A 51 -6.07 7.44 0.30
CA LYS A 51 -7.29 8.19 0.60
C LYS A 51 -7.01 9.41 1.47
N PHE A 52 -6.35 9.22 2.61
CA PHE A 52 -6.13 10.30 3.58
C PHE A 52 -5.20 11.38 3.02
N VAL A 53 -4.18 11.00 2.26
CA VAL A 53 -3.29 11.98 1.61
C VAL A 53 -4.03 12.74 0.51
N ALA A 54 -4.87 12.09 -0.29
CA ALA A 54 -5.68 12.79 -1.29
C ALA A 54 -6.74 13.72 -0.66
N GLU A 55 -7.37 13.32 0.44
CA GLU A 55 -8.31 14.19 1.18
C GLU A 55 -7.61 15.39 1.84
N HIS A 56 -6.32 15.26 2.19
CA HIS A 56 -5.50 16.39 2.63
C HIS A 56 -5.33 17.44 1.52
N TYR A 57 -5.19 17.00 0.26
CA TYR A 57 -5.18 17.87 -0.92
C TYR A 57 -6.59 18.26 -1.41
N ASP A 58 -7.59 18.28 -0.53
CA ASP A 58 -8.97 18.70 -0.86
C ASP A 58 -9.63 17.91 -2.01
N CYS A 59 -9.16 16.70 -2.30
CA CYS A 59 -9.80 15.81 -3.26
C CYS A 59 -10.90 14.99 -2.60
N LYS A 60 -11.96 14.68 -3.36
CA LYS A 60 -13.00 13.75 -2.90
C LYS A 60 -12.64 12.34 -3.33
N THR A 61 -12.56 11.43 -2.37
CA THR A 61 -12.11 10.06 -2.59
C THR A 61 -13.21 9.05 -2.31
N MET A 62 -13.16 7.91 -2.99
CA MET A 62 -14.01 6.76 -2.69
C MET A 62 -13.31 5.48 -3.13
N TYR A 63 -13.17 4.50 -2.23
CA TYR A 63 -12.73 3.17 -2.62
C TYR A 63 -13.79 2.45 -3.47
N VAL A 64 -13.38 1.98 -4.64
CA VAL A 64 -14.24 1.25 -5.58
C VAL A 64 -13.60 -0.08 -5.95
N LEU A 65 -14.44 -1.11 -6.06
CA LEU A 65 -14.02 -2.40 -6.58
C LEU A 65 -13.76 -2.28 -8.08
N TRP A 66 -12.80 -3.05 -8.58
CA TRP A 66 -12.50 -3.17 -9.99
C TRP A 66 -12.85 -4.59 -10.47
N PRO A 67 -14.06 -4.81 -11.02
CA PRO A 67 -14.54 -6.16 -11.35
C PRO A 67 -13.62 -6.93 -12.31
N GLN A 68 -13.04 -6.24 -13.30
CA GLN A 68 -12.09 -6.83 -14.24
C GLN A 68 -10.81 -7.27 -13.52
N GLY A 69 -10.30 -6.43 -12.62
CA GLY A 69 -9.13 -6.76 -11.81
C GLY A 69 -9.39 -7.95 -10.89
N ILE A 70 -10.56 -8.01 -10.23
CA ILE A 70 -11.00 -9.17 -9.45
C ILE A 70 -10.99 -10.45 -10.29
N MET A 71 -11.59 -10.40 -11.48
CA MET A 71 -11.66 -11.56 -12.38
C MET A 71 -10.25 -12.04 -12.76
N ILE A 72 -9.36 -11.12 -13.14
CA ILE A 72 -7.96 -11.44 -13.47
C ILE A 72 -7.23 -12.02 -12.25
N SER A 73 -7.42 -11.43 -11.07
CA SER A 73 -6.81 -11.88 -9.81
C SER A 73 -7.19 -13.32 -9.49
N ILE A 74 -8.47 -13.67 -9.66
CA ILE A 74 -9.00 -15.02 -9.43
C ILE A 74 -8.44 -15.99 -10.47
N ILE A 75 -8.47 -15.64 -11.76
CA ILE A 75 -7.96 -16.51 -12.83
C ILE A 75 -6.48 -16.82 -12.62
N ILE A 76 -5.64 -15.80 -12.41
CA ILE A 76 -4.20 -15.98 -12.20
C ILE A 76 -3.94 -16.75 -10.89
N GLY A 77 -4.66 -16.41 -9.82
CA GLY A 77 -4.54 -17.10 -8.53
C GLY A 77 -4.88 -18.59 -8.64
N LEU A 78 -5.95 -18.95 -9.35
CA LEU A 78 -6.34 -20.35 -9.57
C LEU A 78 -5.35 -21.09 -10.48
N LEU A 79 -4.95 -20.48 -11.61
CA LEU A 79 -4.02 -21.09 -12.56
C LEU A 79 -2.65 -21.36 -11.93
N THR A 80 -2.19 -20.46 -11.06
CA THR A 80 -0.89 -20.59 -10.39
C THR A 80 -0.96 -21.28 -9.02
N ARG A 81 -2.14 -21.78 -8.62
CA ARG A 81 -2.40 -22.35 -7.29
C ARG A 81 -1.89 -21.44 -6.16
N GLY A 82 -2.25 -20.16 -6.23
CA GLY A 82 -1.85 -19.11 -5.29
C GLY A 82 -0.39 -18.69 -5.41
N GLY A 83 0.27 -18.98 -6.53
CA GLY A 83 1.69 -18.71 -6.72
C GLY A 83 2.07 -17.34 -7.20
N VAL A 84 1.25 -16.79 -8.07
CA VAL A 84 1.33 -15.39 -8.45
C VAL A 84 -0.05 -14.82 -8.19
N ILE A 85 -0.10 -13.71 -7.46
CA ILE A 85 -1.36 -13.03 -7.17
C ILE A 85 -1.24 -11.63 -7.69
N PHE A 86 -1.99 -11.34 -8.75
CA PHE A 86 -2.19 -9.99 -9.21
C PHE A 86 -3.22 -9.33 -8.30
N ALA A 87 -2.78 -8.60 -7.28
CA ALA A 87 -3.66 -8.09 -6.22
C ALA A 87 -4.41 -6.80 -6.63
N ALA A 88 -5.03 -6.78 -7.83
CA ALA A 88 -5.74 -5.61 -8.33
C ALA A 88 -7.25 -5.76 -8.13
N ILE A 89 -7.71 -5.66 -6.89
CA ILE A 89 -9.12 -5.91 -6.53
C ILE A 89 -9.98 -4.65 -6.59
N GLY A 90 -9.36 -3.51 -6.31
CA GLY A 90 -10.01 -2.20 -6.31
C GLY A 90 -8.97 -1.09 -6.22
N PHE A 91 -9.45 0.14 -6.19
CA PHE A 91 -8.60 1.32 -6.09
C PHE A 91 -9.37 2.46 -5.42
N VAL A 92 -8.63 3.42 -4.86
CA VAL A 92 -9.20 4.70 -4.44
C VAL A 92 -9.45 5.59 -5.65
N SER A 93 -10.72 5.82 -5.99
CA SER A 93 -11.12 6.81 -6.99
C SER A 93 -10.93 8.21 -6.42
N ILE A 94 -10.03 8.99 -7.03
CA ILE A 94 -9.76 10.38 -6.66
C ILE A 94 -10.51 11.29 -7.64
N LYS A 95 -11.46 12.07 -7.11
CA LYS A 95 -12.21 13.06 -7.88
C LYS A 95 -11.75 14.46 -7.49
N SER A 96 -11.12 15.11 -8.45
CA SER A 96 -10.67 16.50 -8.38
C SER A 96 -11.79 17.51 -8.65
N PHE A 97 -13.00 17.04 -8.99
CA PHE A 97 -14.19 17.87 -9.19
C PHE A 97 -15.39 17.27 -8.47
N TYR A 98 -16.09 18.08 -7.66
CA TYR A 98 -17.30 17.64 -6.98
C TYR A 98 -18.27 18.78 -6.62
N SER A 99 -19.55 18.44 -6.49
CA SER A 99 -20.62 19.36 -6.08
C SER A 99 -20.61 19.61 -4.57
N THR A 100 -20.89 20.86 -4.20
CA THR A 100 -21.03 21.39 -2.84
C THR A 100 -22.41 22.07 -2.70
N ARG A 101 -22.79 22.45 -1.47
CA ARG A 101 -24.10 23.09 -1.21
C ARG A 101 -24.33 24.40 -1.98
N VAL A 102 -23.26 25.09 -2.37
CA VAL A 102 -23.31 26.45 -2.97
C VAL A 102 -22.80 26.46 -4.42
N GLY A 103 -22.46 25.30 -4.99
CA GLY A 103 -21.91 25.23 -6.35
C GLY A 103 -20.94 24.05 -6.51
N TYR A 104 -19.90 24.23 -7.32
CA TYR A 104 -18.90 23.20 -7.57
C TYR A 104 -17.52 23.59 -7.06
N ARG A 105 -16.75 22.61 -6.60
CA ARG A 105 -15.33 22.77 -6.25
C ARG A 105 -14.48 22.02 -7.26
N PHE A 106 -13.46 22.71 -7.76
CA PHE A 106 -12.43 22.17 -8.62
C PHE A 106 -11.10 22.24 -7.88
N THR A 107 -10.39 21.13 -7.84
CA THR A 107 -9.05 21.00 -7.28
C THR A 107 -8.12 20.62 -8.43
N HIS A 108 -7.02 21.33 -8.62
CA HIS A 108 -6.01 20.95 -9.60
C HIS A 108 -4.86 20.28 -8.87
N LEU A 109 -4.72 18.97 -9.07
CA LEU A 109 -3.59 18.23 -8.50
C LEU A 109 -2.33 18.48 -9.32
N SER A 110 -1.29 18.98 -8.68
CA SER A 110 0.04 19.08 -9.30
C SER A 110 0.66 17.69 -9.49
N LEU A 111 1.68 17.58 -10.35
CA LEU A 111 2.45 16.34 -10.50
C LEU A 111 3.04 15.87 -9.16
N GLU A 112 3.42 16.82 -8.32
CA GLU A 112 3.96 16.57 -6.99
C GLU A 112 2.91 16.01 -6.04
N GLU A 113 1.72 16.58 -6.00
CA GLU A 113 0.63 16.09 -5.15
C GLU A 113 0.18 14.69 -5.60
N MET A 114 0.07 14.44 -6.91
CA MET A 114 -0.23 13.09 -7.43
C MET A 114 0.87 12.09 -7.08
N GLY A 115 2.13 12.50 -7.17
CA GLY A 115 3.27 11.69 -6.76
C GLY A 115 3.25 11.36 -5.27
N LYS A 116 3.00 12.36 -4.41
CA LYS A 116 2.89 12.20 -2.95
C LYS A 116 1.72 11.30 -2.55
N ILE A 117 0.55 11.45 -3.20
CA ILE A 117 -0.59 10.55 -3.01
C ILE A 117 -0.19 9.12 -3.42
N SER A 118 0.48 8.94 -4.55
CA SER A 118 0.86 7.60 -5.01
C SER A 118 1.96 6.97 -4.15
N ALA A 119 2.87 7.77 -3.59
CA ALA A 119 3.92 7.29 -2.70
C ALA A 119 3.39 6.86 -1.33
N SER A 120 2.23 7.36 -0.89
CA SER A 120 1.73 7.12 0.47
C SER A 120 1.36 5.65 0.72
N GLY A 121 0.82 4.94 -0.28
CA GLY A 121 0.48 3.52 -0.14
C GLY A 121 1.72 2.63 0.02
N PRO A 122 2.72 2.71 -0.88
CA PRO A 122 3.98 1.98 -0.68
C PRO A 122 4.69 2.38 0.60
N ALA A 123 4.70 3.67 0.96
CA ALA A 123 5.31 4.14 2.21
C ALA A 123 4.66 3.52 3.45
N SER A 124 3.33 3.39 3.48
CA SER A 124 2.64 2.75 4.60
C SER A 124 2.99 1.27 4.72
N ASN A 125 3.14 0.56 3.60
CA ASN A 125 3.59 -0.83 3.59
C ASN A 125 5.04 -0.95 4.09
N ILE A 126 5.95 -0.06 3.71
CA ILE A 126 7.33 -0.06 4.26
C ILE A 126 7.30 0.09 5.78
N ILE A 127 6.50 1.02 6.30
CA ILE A 127 6.36 1.25 7.75
C ILE A 127 5.79 0.02 8.46
N LEU A 128 4.71 -0.57 7.92
CA LEU A 128 4.14 -1.80 8.47
C LEU A 128 5.09 -2.99 8.39
N GLY A 129 5.88 -3.10 7.32
CA GLY A 129 6.92 -4.10 7.17
C GLY A 129 8.02 -3.97 8.23
N ILE A 130 8.47 -2.75 8.50
CA ILE A 130 9.43 -2.45 9.57
C ILE A 130 8.87 -2.83 10.95
N ILE A 131 7.65 -2.40 11.27
CA ILE A 131 6.99 -2.73 12.54
C ILE A 131 6.85 -4.26 12.68
N SER A 132 6.44 -4.93 11.60
CA SER A 132 6.31 -6.40 11.57
C SER A 132 7.65 -7.09 11.80
N ALA A 133 8.74 -6.59 11.21
CA ALA A 133 10.07 -7.16 11.37
C ALA A 133 10.52 -7.10 12.84
N MET A 134 10.26 -5.97 13.50
CA MET A 134 10.57 -5.78 14.92
C MET A 134 9.77 -6.70 15.84
N LEU A 135 8.54 -7.04 15.47
CA LEU A 135 7.69 -7.96 16.25
C LEU A 135 7.97 -9.44 15.96
N THR A 136 8.69 -9.77 14.89
CA THR A 136 8.93 -11.15 14.43
C THR A 136 9.60 -12.05 15.48
N PRO A 137 10.61 -11.60 16.27
CA PRO A 137 11.22 -12.45 17.30
C PRO A 137 10.28 -12.86 18.44
N VAL A 138 9.20 -12.09 18.68
CA VAL A 138 8.20 -12.37 19.72
C VAL A 138 6.99 -13.09 19.14
N LEU A 139 6.59 -12.71 17.92
CA LEU A 139 5.44 -13.25 17.21
C LEU A 139 5.89 -13.73 15.83
N PRO A 140 6.33 -15.01 15.68
CA PRO A 140 6.91 -15.51 14.43
C PRO A 140 6.02 -15.35 13.18
N ILE A 141 4.68 -15.34 13.35
CA ILE A 141 3.71 -15.07 12.28
C ILE A 141 3.90 -13.69 11.64
N MET A 142 4.50 -12.73 12.35
CA MET A 142 4.83 -11.41 11.81
C MET A 142 5.93 -11.45 10.76
N GLY A 143 6.69 -12.55 10.64
CA GLY A 143 7.60 -12.77 9.52
C GLY A 143 6.87 -12.80 8.18
N PHE A 144 5.69 -13.41 8.13
CA PHE A 144 4.83 -13.37 6.94
C PHE A 144 4.33 -11.94 6.66
N SER A 145 3.88 -11.22 7.69
CA SER A 145 3.48 -9.80 7.56
C SER A 145 4.62 -8.93 7.04
N THR A 146 5.84 -9.15 7.53
CA THR A 146 7.06 -8.46 7.09
C THR A 146 7.29 -8.66 5.61
N ALA A 147 7.36 -9.92 5.18
CA ALA A 147 7.58 -10.27 3.78
C ALA A 147 6.47 -9.71 2.88
N LEU A 148 5.20 -9.88 3.28
CA LEU A 148 4.05 -9.41 2.52
C LEU A 148 4.07 -7.89 2.31
N ASN A 149 4.30 -7.11 3.37
CA ASN A 149 4.35 -5.65 3.28
C ASN A 149 5.49 -5.16 2.39
N PHE A 150 6.71 -5.71 2.54
CA PHE A 150 7.83 -5.33 1.67
C PHE A 150 7.59 -5.74 0.22
N VAL A 151 7.05 -6.94 -0.03
CA VAL A 151 6.71 -7.40 -1.38
C VAL A 151 5.65 -6.49 -2.02
N LEU A 152 4.58 -6.15 -1.29
CA LEU A 152 3.56 -5.21 -1.77
C LEU A 152 4.14 -3.81 -2.05
N ALA A 153 5.07 -3.32 -1.22
CA ALA A 153 5.75 -2.06 -1.46
C ALA A 153 6.63 -2.12 -2.73
N ILE A 154 7.41 -3.18 -2.92
CA ILE A 154 8.24 -3.37 -4.12
C ILE A 154 7.36 -3.40 -5.37
N PHE A 155 6.31 -4.23 -5.38
CA PHE A 155 5.42 -4.33 -6.53
C PHE A 155 4.76 -3.00 -6.86
N ASN A 156 4.19 -2.31 -5.87
CA ASN A 156 3.56 -1.01 -6.13
C ASN A 156 4.57 0.08 -6.48
N LEU A 157 5.85 -0.05 -6.12
CA LEU A 157 6.89 0.87 -6.57
C LEU A 157 7.44 0.53 -7.97
N LEU A 158 7.02 -0.54 -8.65
CA LEU A 158 7.48 -0.74 -10.04
C LEU A 158 6.98 0.41 -10.94
N PRO A 159 7.82 0.98 -11.82
CA PRO A 159 7.47 2.14 -12.66
C PRO A 159 6.67 1.71 -13.89
N ILE A 160 5.62 0.91 -13.69
CA ILE A 160 4.80 0.29 -14.74
C ILE A 160 3.32 0.65 -14.47
N PRO A 161 2.64 1.40 -15.34
CA PRO A 161 1.20 1.64 -15.18
C PRO A 161 0.41 0.33 -15.15
N PRO A 162 -0.62 0.19 -14.30
CA PRO A 162 -1.27 1.23 -13.48
C PRO A 162 -0.69 1.42 -12.06
N LEU A 163 0.45 0.79 -11.73
CA LEU A 163 1.02 0.77 -10.38
C LEU A 163 1.45 2.16 -9.89
N ASP A 164 1.46 2.37 -8.58
CA ASP A 164 1.75 3.68 -7.97
C ASP A 164 3.11 4.24 -8.35
N GLY A 165 4.10 3.36 -8.47
CA GLY A 165 5.48 3.65 -8.80
C GLY A 165 5.62 4.37 -10.14
N SER A 166 4.70 4.16 -11.08
CA SER A 166 4.66 4.91 -12.34
C SER A 166 4.46 6.41 -12.11
N LYS A 167 3.55 6.79 -11.21
CA LYS A 167 3.26 8.19 -10.86
C LYS A 167 4.36 8.77 -9.97
N VAL A 168 4.88 7.99 -9.02
CA VAL A 168 6.01 8.40 -8.16
C VAL A 168 7.26 8.67 -9.01
N PHE A 169 7.55 7.82 -9.99
CA PHE A 169 8.70 7.98 -10.88
C PHE A 169 8.60 9.22 -11.77
N VAL A 170 7.39 9.48 -12.31
CA VAL A 170 7.12 10.68 -13.12
C VAL A 170 7.24 11.95 -12.27
N TRP A 171 6.77 11.92 -11.02
CA TRP A 171 6.93 13.04 -10.10
C TRP A 171 8.40 13.28 -9.73
N SER A 172 9.09 12.27 -9.20
CA SER A 172 10.46 12.40 -8.71
C SER A 172 11.21 11.08 -8.82
N ARG A 173 12.16 11.02 -9.76
CA ARG A 173 13.05 9.85 -9.91
C ARG A 173 13.87 9.61 -8.64
N ILE A 174 14.30 10.67 -7.97
CA ILE A 174 15.07 10.58 -6.72
C ILE A 174 14.18 10.03 -5.59
N GLY A 175 12.95 10.53 -5.46
CA GLY A 175 12.00 10.04 -4.46
C GLY A 175 11.59 8.57 -4.72
N TRP A 176 11.46 8.20 -5.99
CA TRP A 176 11.22 6.82 -6.39
C TRP A 176 12.40 5.90 -6.03
N VAL A 177 13.62 6.28 -6.42
CA VAL A 177 14.83 5.49 -6.11
C VAL A 177 15.01 5.37 -4.59
N SER A 178 14.80 6.44 -3.82
CA SER A 178 14.99 6.40 -2.37
C SER A 178 14.00 5.45 -1.70
N LEU A 179 12.72 5.47 -2.10
CA LEU A 179 11.71 4.53 -1.59
C LEU A 179 12.02 3.09 -2.01
N MET A 180 12.33 2.85 -3.28
CA MET A 180 12.65 1.50 -3.78
C MET A 180 13.91 0.94 -3.12
N ALA A 181 15.00 1.71 -3.06
CA ALA A 181 16.24 1.30 -2.44
C ALA A 181 16.05 1.01 -0.95
N THR A 182 15.29 1.83 -0.23
CA THR A 182 14.98 1.59 1.19
C THR A 182 14.20 0.31 1.37
N THR A 183 13.15 0.11 0.56
CA THR A 183 12.31 -1.10 0.61
C THR A 183 13.15 -2.36 0.39
N VAL A 184 13.96 -2.39 -0.67
CA VAL A 184 14.79 -3.56 -1.02
C VAL A 184 15.89 -3.79 0.02
N THR A 185 16.57 -2.73 0.45
CA THR A 185 17.69 -2.84 1.41
C THR A 185 17.20 -3.32 2.76
N VAL A 186 16.13 -2.71 3.30
CA VAL A 186 15.59 -3.11 4.61
C VAL A 186 15.04 -4.53 4.53
N TYR A 187 14.30 -4.88 3.47
CA TYR A 187 13.81 -6.24 3.32
C TYR A 187 14.96 -7.25 3.23
N ALA A 188 16.00 -6.98 2.44
CA ALA A 188 17.18 -7.84 2.37
C ALA A 188 17.85 -8.00 3.74
N LEU A 189 18.01 -6.91 4.51
CA LEU A 189 18.55 -6.99 5.87
C LEU A 189 17.72 -7.92 6.76
N THR A 190 16.39 -7.90 6.67
CA THR A 190 15.54 -8.81 7.47
C THR A 190 15.78 -10.29 7.17
N LEU A 191 16.38 -10.63 6.01
CA LEU A 191 16.71 -12.00 5.62
C LEU A 191 18.10 -12.45 6.07
N PHE A 192 19.04 -11.52 6.25
CA PHE A 192 20.45 -11.84 6.56
C PHE A 192 20.84 -11.59 8.02
N ILE A 193 20.14 -10.70 8.73
CA ILE A 193 20.41 -10.37 10.13
C ILE A 193 19.15 -10.51 10.99
N ASN A 194 19.29 -10.31 12.31
CA ASN A 194 18.14 -10.36 13.21
C ASN A 194 17.05 -9.36 12.77
N PRO A 195 15.78 -9.81 12.57
CA PRO A 195 14.70 -8.95 12.10
C PRO A 195 14.43 -7.71 12.98
N LEU A 196 14.67 -7.78 14.29
CA LEU A 196 14.56 -6.64 15.18
C LEU A 196 15.60 -5.56 14.86
N ILE A 197 16.84 -5.97 14.60
CA ILE A 197 17.94 -5.06 14.26
C ILE A 197 17.70 -4.47 12.86
N ALA A 198 17.33 -5.31 11.88
CA ALA A 198 16.97 -4.85 10.55
C ALA A 198 15.81 -3.85 10.56
N GLY A 199 14.76 -4.12 11.35
CA GLY A 199 13.64 -3.20 11.54
C GLY A 199 14.05 -1.89 12.20
N ALA A 200 14.91 -1.91 13.22
CA ALA A 200 15.42 -0.70 13.85
C ALA A 200 16.22 0.18 12.86
N ILE A 201 17.09 -0.44 12.04
CA ILE A 201 17.81 0.26 10.96
C ILE A 201 16.82 0.83 9.94
N GLY A 202 15.83 0.04 9.53
CA GLY A 202 14.79 0.49 8.59
C GLY A 202 14.00 1.69 9.13
N LEU A 203 13.66 1.69 10.43
CA LEU A 203 12.98 2.80 11.07
C LEU A 203 13.84 4.07 11.04
N MET A 204 15.14 3.97 11.34
CA MET A 204 16.09 5.09 11.27
C MET A 204 16.22 5.65 9.85
N VAL A 205 16.29 4.78 8.83
CA VAL A 205 16.35 5.21 7.43
C VAL A 205 15.05 5.91 7.02
N MET A 206 13.90 5.35 7.38
CA MET A 206 12.60 5.93 7.04
C MET A 206 12.37 7.29 7.71
N THR A 207 12.71 7.44 8.99
CA THR A 207 12.59 8.75 9.66
C THR A 207 13.55 9.77 9.07
N SER A 208 14.76 9.37 8.69
CA SER A 208 15.73 10.24 8.02
C SER A 208 15.23 10.70 6.65
N LEU A 209 14.60 9.81 5.87
CA LEU A 209 14.00 10.16 4.59
C LEU A 209 12.83 11.13 4.74
N ILE A 210 11.95 10.88 5.72
CA ILE A 210 10.83 11.78 6.03
C ILE A 210 11.39 13.15 6.44
N PHE A 211 12.39 13.18 7.33
CA PHE A 211 12.99 14.44 7.74
C PHE A 211 13.65 15.18 6.57
N TYR A 212 14.35 14.46 5.69
CA TYR A 212 14.97 15.03 4.50
C TYR A 212 13.92 15.63 3.54
N THR A 213 12.77 14.97 3.34
CA THR A 213 11.70 15.52 2.47
C THR A 213 11.04 16.75 3.10
N PHE A 214 10.83 16.77 4.42
CA PHE A 214 10.31 17.96 5.12
C PHE A 214 11.28 19.14 5.07
N TYR A 215 12.58 18.90 5.26
CA TYR A 215 13.58 19.98 5.35
C TYR A 215 13.92 20.58 3.99
N LYS A 216 13.87 19.79 2.91
CA LYS A 216 14.24 20.26 1.56
C LYS A 216 13.11 20.85 0.72
N GLY A 217 11.87 20.83 1.19
CA GLY A 217 10.74 21.50 0.52
C GLY A 217 10.67 21.21 -0.99
N LEU A 218 10.72 19.93 -1.37
CA LEU A 218 10.52 19.45 -2.75
C LEU A 218 9.05 19.17 -3.05
#